data_AF-A0A191WXW8-F1
#
_entry.id   AF-A0A191WXW8-F1
#
_cell.length_a   1.000
_cell.length_b   1.000
_cell.length_c   1.000
_cell.angle_alpha   90.00
_cell.angle_beta   90.00
_cell.angle_gamma   90.00
#
_symmetry.space_group_name_H-M   'P 1'
#
loop_
_entity.id
_entity.type
_entity.pdbx_description
1 polymer ?
#
loop_
_entity_poly.entity_id
_entity_poly.type
_entity_poly.pdbx_seq_one_letter_code
_entity_poly.pdbx_strand_id
1 'polypeptide(L)'
;LEVALEVLGVGPGTEVIVPAFTFISSSLAAQRLGAVAVPVDVDLGTYCIDPAAVEAAITPRTKVIMPVHMAGQFADMDALDKLAADAGVAVLQDAAHAHGAQWQGKRSGALGSVAAFSFQNGKLMTAGEGGAVLFP
;
A
#
# COMPACT_ATOMS: atom_id res chain seq x y z
N LEU A 1 8.01 3.33 -3.30
CA LEU A 1 7.58 1.98 -2.90
C LEU A 1 8.77 1.14 -2.44
N GLU A 2 9.72 0.78 -3.31
CA GLU A 2 10.91 -0.02 -2.94
C GLU A 2 11.68 0.54 -1.74
N VAL A 3 12.05 1.82 -1.77
CA VAL A 3 12.69 2.51 -0.63
C VAL A 3 11.87 2.43 0.67
N ALA A 4 10.55 2.56 0.58
CA ALA A 4 9.68 2.51 1.77
C ALA A 4 9.60 1.08 2.33
N LEU A 5 9.51 0.06 1.47
CA LEU A 5 9.53 -1.34 1.87
C LEU A 5 10.88 -1.71 2.51
N GLU A 6 12.00 -1.23 1.97
CA GLU A 6 13.34 -1.45 2.55
C GLU A 6 13.44 -0.84 3.95
N VAL A 7 12.96 0.39 4.15
CA VAL A 7 12.90 1.03 5.48
C VAL A 7 12.01 0.25 6.46
N LEU A 8 10.92 -0.36 5.97
CA LEU A 8 10.05 -1.24 6.75
C LEU A 8 10.66 -2.64 7.01
N GLY A 9 11.88 -2.90 6.54
CA GLY A 9 12.61 -4.15 6.76
C GLY A 9 12.09 -5.31 5.91
N VAL A 10 11.55 -5.01 4.73
CA VAL A 10 11.18 -6.02 3.73
C VAL A 10 12.42 -6.55 3.03
N GLY A 11 12.48 -7.87 2.88
CA GLY A 11 13.59 -8.57 2.24
C GLY A 11 13.31 -10.07 2.03
N PRO A 12 14.33 -10.88 1.72
CA PRO A 12 14.18 -12.32 1.56
C PRO A 12 13.50 -12.99 2.76
N GLY A 13 12.54 -13.87 2.49
CA GLY A 13 11.79 -14.59 3.54
C GLY A 13 10.61 -13.82 4.13
N THR A 14 10.38 -12.57 3.72
CA THR A 14 9.20 -11.78 4.11
C THR A 14 8.12 -11.79 3.03
N GLU A 15 6.89 -11.52 3.44
CA GLU A 15 5.72 -11.37 2.57
C GLU A 15 5.17 -9.93 2.63
N VAL A 16 4.77 -9.41 1.46
CA VAL A 16 4.06 -8.15 1.33
C VAL A 16 2.70 -8.43 0.70
N ILE A 17 1.62 -8.18 1.44
CA ILE A 17 0.25 -8.33 0.93
C ILE A 17 -0.06 -7.13 0.03
N VAL A 18 -0.51 -7.41 -1.19
CA VAL A 18 -0.82 -6.41 -2.23
C VAL A 18 -2.17 -6.73 -2.87
N PRO A 19 -2.93 -5.74 -3.37
CA PRO A 19 -4.11 -6.03 -4.17
C PRO A 19 -3.70 -6.71 -5.49
N ALA A 20 -4.43 -7.74 -5.90
CA ALA A 20 -4.25 -8.41 -7.19
C ALA A 20 -4.62 -7.47 -8.35
N PHE A 21 -5.56 -6.56 -8.13
CA PHE A 21 -5.93 -5.51 -9.05
C PHE A 21 -5.18 -4.20 -8.71
N THR A 22 -4.03 -4.00 -9.34
CA THR A 22 -3.24 -2.75 -9.23
C THR A 22 -2.24 -2.62 -10.38
N PHE A 23 -1.48 -1.53 -10.40
CA PHE A 23 -0.32 -1.37 -11.26
C PHE A 23 0.85 -2.25 -10.79
N ILE A 24 1.56 -2.87 -11.75
CA ILE A 24 2.62 -3.86 -11.48
C ILE A 24 3.72 -3.36 -10.54
N SER A 25 3.98 -2.05 -10.48
CA SER A 25 4.99 -1.48 -9.58
C SER A 25 4.76 -1.80 -8.11
N SER A 26 3.50 -1.98 -7.68
CA SER A 26 3.18 -2.33 -6.29
C SER A 26 3.79 -3.70 -5.94
N SER A 27 3.51 -4.74 -6.71
CA SER A 27 4.10 -6.07 -6.47
C SER A 27 5.59 -6.14 -6.80
N LEU A 28 6.05 -5.41 -7.82
CA LEU A 28 7.44 -5.47 -8.29
C LEU A 28 8.40 -4.88 -7.25
N ALA A 29 7.99 -3.84 -6.52
CA ALA A 29 8.79 -3.24 -5.47
C ALA A 29 9.17 -4.24 -4.36
N ALA A 30 8.23 -5.09 -3.94
CA ALA A 30 8.51 -6.15 -2.96
C ALA A 30 9.43 -7.24 -3.53
N GLN A 31 9.14 -7.68 -4.76
CA GLN A 31 9.92 -8.72 -5.44
C GLN A 31 11.37 -8.31 -5.69
N ARG A 32 11.64 -7.04 -6.01
CA ARG A 32 13.00 -6.50 -6.19
C ARG A 32 13.85 -6.57 -4.92
N LEU A 33 13.21 -6.55 -3.75
CA LEU A 33 13.85 -6.76 -2.45
C LEU A 33 13.97 -8.25 -2.07
N GLY A 34 13.54 -9.18 -2.93
CA GLY A 34 13.54 -10.61 -2.66
C GLY A 34 12.40 -11.11 -1.77
N ALA A 35 11.43 -10.25 -1.45
CA ALA A 35 10.23 -10.63 -0.72
C ALA A 35 9.18 -11.27 -1.65
N VAL A 36 8.25 -12.02 -1.07
CA VAL A 36 7.10 -12.58 -1.79
C VAL A 36 5.97 -11.56 -1.78
N ALA A 37 5.49 -11.15 -2.97
CA ALA A 37 4.25 -10.39 -3.08
C ALA A 37 3.07 -11.37 -3.00
N VAL A 38 2.17 -11.17 -2.04
CA VAL A 38 0.98 -12.00 -1.81
C VAL A 38 -0.25 -11.26 -2.35
N PRO A 39 -0.74 -11.59 -3.56
CA PRO A 39 -1.90 -10.93 -4.13
C PRO A 39 -3.18 -11.37 -3.42
N VAL A 40 -4.03 -10.41 -3.06
CA VAL A 40 -5.38 -10.66 -2.51
C VAL A 40 -6.43 -9.88 -3.31
N ASP A 41 -7.68 -10.31 -3.23
CA ASP A 41 -8.76 -9.72 -4.02
C ASP A 41 -9.12 -8.30 -3.56
N VAL A 42 -9.93 -7.62 -4.36
CA VAL A 42 -10.44 -6.27 -4.10
C VAL A 42 -11.94 -6.29 -3.85
N ASP A 43 -12.41 -5.29 -3.09
CA ASP A 43 -13.84 -5.02 -2.98
C ASP A 43 -14.38 -4.46 -4.30
N LEU A 44 -15.48 -5.02 -4.81
CA LEU A 44 -16.05 -4.63 -6.12
C LEU A 44 -16.69 -3.24 -6.11
N GLY A 45 -17.06 -2.69 -4.95
CA GLY A 45 -17.65 -1.36 -4.84
C GLY A 45 -16.60 -0.24 -4.89
N THR A 46 -15.36 -0.53 -4.48
CA THR A 46 -14.29 0.45 -4.33
C THR A 46 -13.06 0.18 -5.19
N TYR A 47 -12.90 -1.05 -5.69
CA TYR A 47 -11.68 -1.57 -6.33
C TYR A 47 -10.42 -1.45 -5.46
N CYS A 48 -10.58 -1.22 -4.17
CA CYS A 48 -9.51 -1.24 -3.18
C CYS A 48 -9.38 -2.63 -2.58
N ILE A 49 -8.21 -2.93 -2.02
CA ILE A 49 -7.93 -4.22 -1.38
C ILE A 49 -9.01 -4.58 -0.35
N ASP A 50 -9.55 -5.80 -0.40
CA ASP A 50 -10.59 -6.26 0.53
C ASP A 50 -9.96 -6.61 1.89
N PRO A 51 -10.33 -5.93 3.00
CA PRO A 51 -9.80 -6.25 4.33
C PRO A 51 -10.00 -7.70 4.75
N ALA A 52 -11.11 -8.35 4.36
CA ALA A 52 -11.34 -9.76 4.70
C ALA A 52 -10.37 -10.69 3.96
N ALA A 53 -10.06 -10.40 2.70
CA ALA A 53 -9.06 -11.12 1.93
C ALA A 53 -7.63 -10.89 2.48
N VAL A 54 -7.35 -9.68 2.99
CA VAL A 54 -6.10 -9.38 3.70
C VAL A 54 -5.98 -10.23 4.96
N GLU A 55 -6.99 -10.23 5.83
CA GLU A 55 -7.00 -10.99 7.08
C GLU A 55 -6.70 -12.47 6.84
N ALA A 56 -7.36 -13.08 5.83
CA ALA A 56 -7.16 -14.47 5.46
C ALA A 56 -5.75 -14.79 4.89
N ALA A 57 -5.05 -13.78 4.37
CA ALA A 57 -3.74 -13.92 3.75
C ALA A 57 -2.57 -13.64 4.70
N ILE A 58 -2.83 -13.14 5.91
CA ILE A 58 -1.79 -12.90 6.90
C ILE A 58 -1.16 -14.22 7.34
N THR A 59 0.18 -14.26 7.32
CA THR A 59 1.00 -15.38 7.78
C THR A 59 2.09 -14.88 8.73
N PRO A 60 2.82 -15.78 9.42
CA PRO A 60 4.00 -15.40 10.20
C PRO A 60 5.13 -14.73 9.39
N ARG A 61 5.09 -14.80 8.05
CA ARG A 61 6.06 -14.12 7.18
C ARG A 61 5.59 -12.73 6.73
N THR A 62 4.32 -12.39 6.92
CA THR A 62 3.77 -11.09 6.54
C THR A 62 4.52 -9.98 7.28
N LYS A 63 5.07 -9.03 6.52
CA LYS A 63 5.82 -7.89 7.04
C LYS A 63 5.10 -6.57 6.79
N VAL A 64 4.46 -6.45 5.63
CA VAL A 64 3.77 -5.23 5.20
C VAL A 64 2.44 -5.57 4.55
N ILE A 65 1.40 -4.83 4.90
CA ILE A 65 0.15 -4.73 4.14
C ILE A 65 0.25 -3.45 3.30
N MET A 66 0.13 -3.58 1.97
CA MET A 66 0.33 -2.46 1.05
C MET A 66 -0.95 -2.16 0.26
N PRO A 67 -1.93 -1.44 0.84
CA PRO A 67 -3.10 -1.02 0.11
C PRO A 67 -2.75 -0.03 -1.01
N VAL A 68 -3.52 -0.10 -2.09
CA VAL A 68 -3.46 0.88 -3.17
C VAL A 68 -4.77 1.66 -3.15
N HIS A 69 -4.68 2.98 -3.10
CA HIS A 69 -5.85 3.86 -3.17
C HIS A 69 -6.30 4.00 -4.62
N MET A 70 -7.06 3.00 -5.10
CA MET A 70 -7.34 2.81 -6.51
C MET A 70 -8.17 3.96 -7.09
N ALA A 71 -7.74 4.51 -8.22
CA ALA A 71 -8.40 5.63 -8.90
C ALA A 71 -8.72 6.85 -7.99
N GLY A 72 -7.95 7.03 -6.91
CA GLY A 72 -8.17 8.09 -5.92
C GLY A 72 -9.18 7.75 -4.81
N GLN A 73 -9.84 6.60 -4.91
CA GLN A 73 -10.65 6.03 -3.83
C GLN A 73 -9.73 5.50 -2.73
N PHE A 74 -10.02 5.87 -1.49
CA PHE A 74 -9.28 5.33 -0.35
C PHE A 74 -9.64 3.88 -0.10
N ALA A 75 -8.64 3.09 0.28
CA ALA A 75 -8.88 1.78 0.90
C ALA A 75 -9.41 1.99 2.31
N ASP A 76 -10.09 0.98 2.87
CA ASP A 76 -10.61 1.04 4.24
C ASP A 76 -9.46 1.04 5.26
N MET A 77 -8.94 2.23 5.57
CA MET A 77 -7.77 2.38 6.42
C MET A 77 -8.07 2.02 7.87
N ASP A 78 -9.29 2.20 8.35
CA ASP A 78 -9.65 1.84 9.73
C ASP A 78 -9.59 0.31 9.90
N ALA A 79 -10.10 -0.44 8.93
CA ALA A 79 -10.02 -1.90 8.93
C ALA A 79 -8.58 -2.40 8.76
N LEU A 80 -7.83 -1.83 7.81
CA LEU A 80 -6.46 -2.26 7.52
C LEU A 80 -5.48 -1.91 8.64
N ASP A 81 -5.58 -0.73 9.24
CA ASP A 81 -4.73 -0.34 10.38
C ASP A 81 -5.01 -1.23 11.60
N LYS A 82 -6.27 -1.63 11.81
CA LYS A 82 -6.63 -2.60 12.86
C LYS A 82 -5.99 -3.96 12.60
N LEU A 83 -6.14 -4.53 11.40
CA LEU A 83 -5.52 -5.81 11.03
C LEU A 83 -4.00 -5.76 11.17
N ALA A 84 -3.39 -4.66 10.75
CA ALA A 84 -1.95 -4.46 10.87
C ALA A 84 -1.49 -4.43 12.33
N ALA A 85 -2.22 -3.72 13.20
CA ALA A 85 -1.94 -3.67 14.62
C ALA A 85 -2.09 -5.03 15.30
N ASP A 86 -3.18 -5.74 15.01
CA ASP A 86 -3.46 -7.08 15.57
C ASP A 86 -2.39 -8.12 15.14
N ALA A 87 -1.88 -8.01 13.91
CA ALA A 87 -0.84 -8.89 13.38
C ALA A 87 0.60 -8.42 13.65
N GLY A 88 0.80 -7.21 14.18
CA GLY A 88 2.13 -6.63 14.40
C GLY A 88 2.91 -6.35 13.11
N VAL A 89 2.21 -6.02 12.01
CA VAL A 89 2.80 -5.73 10.69
C VAL A 89 2.65 -4.26 10.34
N ALA A 90 3.47 -3.76 9.41
CA ALA A 90 3.40 -2.36 8.98
C ALA A 90 2.40 -2.15 7.84
N VAL A 91 1.90 -0.93 7.70
CA VAL A 91 1.12 -0.49 6.55
C VAL A 91 1.95 0.46 5.68
N LEU A 92 1.96 0.21 4.37
CA LEU A 92 2.49 1.13 3.36
C LEU A 92 1.38 1.50 2.38
N GLN A 93 0.93 2.75 2.40
CA GLN A 93 -0.04 3.23 1.43
C GLN A 93 0.63 3.48 0.07
N ASP A 94 0.18 2.80 -0.98
CA ASP A 94 0.44 3.20 -2.36
C ASP A 94 -0.61 4.25 -2.77
N ALA A 95 -0.21 5.52 -2.62
CA ALA A 95 -1.03 6.69 -2.86
C ALA A 95 -0.82 7.28 -4.28
N ALA A 96 -0.26 6.50 -5.22
CA ALA A 96 0.06 6.98 -6.55
C ALA A 96 -1.16 7.58 -7.29
N HIS A 97 -2.38 7.12 -7.01
CA HIS A 97 -3.62 7.68 -7.61
C HIS A 97 -4.37 8.66 -6.69
N ALA A 98 -3.90 8.89 -5.46
CA ALA A 98 -4.67 9.52 -4.39
C ALA A 98 -4.11 10.88 -3.94
N HIS A 99 -3.53 11.65 -4.87
CA HIS A 99 -3.07 13.01 -4.60
C HIS A 99 -4.26 13.89 -4.15
N GLY A 100 -4.19 14.39 -2.91
CA GLY A 100 -5.23 15.26 -2.33
C GLY A 100 -6.46 14.54 -1.79
N ALA A 101 -6.57 13.21 -1.96
CA ALA A 101 -7.67 12.44 -1.39
C ALA A 101 -7.59 12.41 0.14
N GLN A 102 -8.72 12.10 0.79
CA GLN A 102 -8.84 12.11 2.25
C GLN A 102 -9.59 10.89 2.79
N TRP A 103 -9.16 10.42 3.95
CA TRP A 103 -9.86 9.44 4.78
C TRP A 103 -10.18 10.07 6.14
N GLN A 104 -11.45 10.12 6.53
CA GLN A 104 -11.90 10.71 7.80
C GLN A 104 -11.35 12.14 8.03
N GLY A 105 -11.29 12.96 6.97
CA GLY A 105 -10.75 14.32 6.99
C GLY A 105 -9.22 14.44 7.04
N LYS A 106 -8.48 13.33 7.05
CA LYS A 106 -7.01 13.31 6.97
C LYS A 106 -6.57 13.01 5.54
N ARG A 107 -5.56 13.74 5.06
CA ARG A 107 -5.02 13.55 3.71
C ARG A 107 -4.22 12.26 3.59
N SER A 108 -4.11 11.73 2.37
CA SER A 108 -3.14 10.67 2.08
C SER A 108 -1.74 11.11 2.49
N GLY A 109 -1.02 10.21 3.17
CA GLY A 109 0.29 10.48 3.76
C GLY A 109 0.29 11.33 5.03
N ALA A 110 -0.87 11.68 5.57
CA ALA A 110 -1.04 12.26 6.91
C ALA A 110 -1.70 11.28 7.90
N LEU A 111 -1.72 10.00 7.56
CA LEU A 111 -2.10 8.91 8.46
C LEU A 111 -0.86 8.41 9.22
N GLY A 112 -1.05 7.59 10.25
CA GLY A 112 0.05 7.06 11.08
C GLY A 112 0.93 6.00 10.37
N SER A 113 0.74 5.79 9.08
CA SER A 113 1.45 4.81 8.26
C SER A 113 2.23 5.48 7.14
N VAL A 114 3.26 4.79 6.64
CA VAL A 114 4.10 5.29 5.54
C VAL A 114 3.26 5.39 4.26
N ALA A 115 3.46 6.43 3.47
CA ALA A 115 2.79 6.58 2.18
C ALA A 115 3.78 6.89 1.05
N ALA A 116 3.51 6.35 -0.13
CA ALA A 116 4.29 6.60 -1.34
C ALA A 116 3.45 7.26 -2.42
N PHE A 117 3.99 8.29 -3.06
CA PHE A 117 3.38 9.03 -4.16
C PHE A 117 4.19 8.88 -5.43
N SER A 118 3.51 9.07 -6.57
CA SER A 118 4.11 9.10 -7.89
C SER A 118 3.75 10.42 -8.57
N PHE A 119 4.73 11.07 -9.15
CA PHE A 119 4.56 12.29 -9.95
C PHE A 119 4.80 12.03 -11.43
N GLN A 120 4.53 10.79 -11.87
CA GLN A 120 4.61 10.39 -13.27
C GLN A 120 3.62 11.20 -14.12
N ASN A 121 3.90 11.36 -15.41
CA ASN A 121 3.15 12.20 -16.35
C ASN A 121 1.62 12.05 -16.30
N GLY A 122 1.10 10.85 -16.06
CA GLY A 122 -0.34 10.57 -16.00
C GLY A 122 -0.98 10.72 -14.61
N LYS A 123 -0.24 11.17 -13.60
CA LYS A 123 -0.75 11.34 -12.23
C LYS A 123 -1.44 12.70 -12.07
N LEU A 124 -2.39 12.77 -11.14
CA LEU A 124 -3.15 13.99 -10.82
C LEU A 124 -2.25 15.19 -10.51
N MET A 125 -1.12 14.94 -9.85
CA MET A 125 -0.03 15.89 -9.68
C MET A 125 1.20 15.29 -10.35
N THR A 126 1.77 16.01 -11.32
CA THR A 126 2.85 15.50 -12.18
C THR A 126 4.08 16.40 -12.16
N ALA A 127 5.25 15.79 -12.27
CA ALA A 127 6.54 16.43 -12.50
C ALA A 127 7.25 15.83 -13.74
N GLY A 128 6.48 15.23 -14.66
CA GLY A 128 7.01 14.38 -15.73
C GLY A 128 7.35 12.99 -15.20
N GLU A 129 8.38 12.92 -14.34
CA GLU A 129 8.75 11.74 -13.57
C GLU A 129 9.09 12.14 -12.13
N GLY A 130 8.81 11.25 -11.18
CA GLY A 130 9.16 11.48 -9.78
C GLY A 130 8.32 10.69 -8.80
N GLY A 131 8.67 10.80 -7.53
CA GLY A 131 7.90 10.24 -6.42
C GLY A 131 8.33 10.84 -5.08
N ALA A 132 7.52 10.59 -4.07
CA ALA A 132 7.83 10.95 -2.69
C ALA A 132 7.46 9.79 -1.75
N VAL A 133 8.13 9.74 -0.61
CA VAL A 133 7.75 8.88 0.52
C VAL A 133 7.51 9.81 1.71
N LEU A 134 6.35 9.67 2.34
CA LEU A 134 5.99 10.38 3.56
C LEU A 134 5.99 9.39 4.72
N PHE A 135 6.60 9.81 5.82
CA PHE A 135 6.67 9.08 7.08
C PHE A 135 5.76 9.78 8.11
N PRO A 136 5.20 9.03 9.08
CA PRO A 136 4.37 9.59 10.15
C PRO A 136 5.12 10.57 11.06
#